data_AF-A0A7S2TN82-F1
#
_entry.id   AF-A0A7S2TN82-F1
#
_cell.length_a   1.000
_cell.length_b   1.000
_cell.length_c   1.000
_cell.angle_alpha   90.00
_cell.angle_beta   90.00
_cell.angle_gamma   90.00
#
_symmetry.space_group_name_H-M   'P 1'
#
loop_
_entity.id
_entity.type
_entity.pdbx_description
1 polymer ?
#
loop_
_entity_poly.entity_id
_entity_poly.type
_entity_poly.pdbx_seq_one_letter_code
_entity_poly.pdbx_strand_id
1 'polypeptide(L)'
;GKISYLRSSDVALPVRVRVVRVEGLNRFRKFRLDNPSGALCLSVEAQLVIGGKPVGLPSSTPLVGAEKDLADWSEWLTFDTTIASLSPSAEIHLVLKDRIKSRKEPLARAKLRLFDEKGRLKQGSKVCVLKC
;
A
#
# COMPACT_ATOMS: atom_id res chain seq x y z
N GLY A 1 -3.92 0.97 -30.03
CA GLY A 1 -3.68 2.03 -29.04
C GLY A 1 -2.26 2.54 -29.19
N LYS A 2 -2.06 3.86 -29.21
CA LYS A 2 -0.72 4.48 -29.32
C LYS A 2 -0.02 4.33 -27.97
N ILE A 3 1.10 3.61 -27.92
CA ILE A 3 1.94 3.48 -26.73
C ILE A 3 3.06 4.51 -26.85
N SER A 4 3.12 5.46 -25.92
CA SER A 4 4.18 6.48 -25.84
C SER A 4 5.12 6.14 -24.68
N TYR A 5 6.43 6.24 -24.92
CA TYR A 5 7.46 6.08 -23.89
C TYR A 5 7.90 7.47 -23.44
N LEU A 6 7.75 7.78 -22.14
CA LEU A 6 8.22 9.02 -21.52
C LEU A 6 9.31 8.68 -20.51
N ARG A 7 10.36 9.51 -20.43
CA ARG A 7 11.31 9.39 -19.31
C ARG A 7 10.62 9.87 -18.05
N SER A 8 10.93 9.27 -16.90
CA SER A 8 10.32 9.69 -15.62
C SER A 8 10.52 11.19 -15.37
N SER A 9 11.70 11.72 -15.72
CA SER A 9 12.08 13.14 -15.63
C SER A 9 11.08 14.11 -16.29
N ASP A 10 10.35 13.64 -17.28
CA ASP A 10 9.47 14.49 -18.10
C ASP A 10 8.05 14.56 -17.52
N VAL A 11 7.79 13.85 -16.41
CA VAL A 11 6.47 13.69 -15.82
C VAL A 11 6.43 14.35 -14.43
N ALA A 12 5.98 15.60 -14.39
CA ALA A 12 5.79 16.38 -13.17
C ALA A 12 4.52 15.98 -12.37
N LEU A 13 3.93 14.81 -12.64
CA LEU A 13 2.73 14.34 -11.95
C LEU A 13 3.08 13.75 -10.58
N PRO A 14 2.22 13.92 -9.57
CA PRO A 14 2.42 13.31 -8.26
C PRO A 14 2.34 11.78 -8.35
N VAL A 15 3.11 11.11 -7.51
CA VAL A 15 3.00 9.66 -7.35
C VAL A 15 1.69 9.35 -6.63
N ARG A 16 0.86 8.54 -7.27
CA ARG A 16 -0.43 8.10 -6.73
C ARG A 16 -0.56 6.59 -6.85
N VAL A 17 -1.09 5.97 -5.81
CA VAL A 17 -1.45 4.54 -5.82
C VAL A 17 -2.85 4.34 -5.32
N ARG A 18 -3.56 3.41 -5.93
CA ARG A 18 -4.89 3.03 -5.48
C ARG A 18 -4.81 1.76 -4.65
N VAL A 19 -5.21 1.84 -3.38
CA VAL A 19 -5.41 0.66 -2.55
C VAL A 19 -6.83 0.19 -2.77
N VAL A 20 -6.98 -0.92 -3.48
CA VAL A 20 -8.29 -1.46 -3.84
C VAL A 20 -8.86 -2.25 -2.67
N ARG A 21 -8.28 -3.42 -2.39
CA ARG A 21 -8.80 -4.35 -1.39
C ARG A 21 -7.72 -5.26 -0.84
N VAL A 22 -8.01 -5.87 0.29
CA VAL A 22 -7.26 -7.00 0.85
C VAL A 22 -8.18 -8.21 0.95
N GLU A 23 -7.64 -9.39 0.66
CA GLU A 23 -8.34 -10.67 0.70
C GLU A 23 -7.60 -11.63 1.65
N GLY A 24 -8.27 -12.70 2.08
CA GLY A 24 -7.64 -13.74 2.91
C GLY A 24 -7.36 -13.29 4.34
N LEU A 25 -8.18 -12.37 4.88
CA LEU A 25 -8.14 -11.92 6.27
C LEU A 25 -8.39 -13.02 7.32
N ASN A 26 -8.82 -14.21 6.93
CA ASN A 26 -9.12 -15.36 7.76
C ASN A 26 -7.86 -15.88 8.45
N ARG A 27 -6.67 -15.66 7.86
CA ARG A 27 -5.39 -15.95 8.52
C ARG A 27 -5.13 -15.08 9.75
N PHE A 28 -5.83 -13.95 9.86
CA PHE A 28 -5.80 -13.05 11.01
C PHE A 28 -6.86 -13.40 12.06
N ARG A 29 -7.56 -14.55 11.95
CA ARG A 29 -8.57 -15.00 12.92
C ARG A 29 -8.06 -15.09 14.35
N LYS A 30 -6.79 -15.43 14.57
CA LYS A 30 -6.17 -15.43 15.90
C LYS A 30 -6.25 -14.05 16.58
N PHE A 31 -6.31 -12.98 15.81
CA PHE A 31 -6.42 -11.60 16.29
C PHE A 31 -7.86 -11.16 16.55
N ARG A 32 -8.86 -11.94 16.10
CA ARG A 32 -10.27 -11.72 16.44
C ARG A 32 -10.59 -12.16 17.87
N LEU A 33 -9.80 -13.05 18.47
CA LEU A 33 -10.00 -13.54 19.85
C LEU A 33 -9.87 -12.40 20.88
N ASP A 34 -9.08 -11.36 20.57
CA ASP A 34 -8.89 -10.20 21.44
C ASP A 34 -10.03 -9.15 21.31
N ASN A 35 -10.98 -9.35 20.39
CA ASN A 35 -12.11 -8.45 20.17
C ASN A 35 -13.44 -9.23 20.30
N PRO A 36 -14.28 -8.96 21.31
CA PRO A 36 -15.52 -9.70 21.53
C PRO A 36 -16.53 -9.58 20.37
N SER A 37 -16.39 -8.58 19.49
CA SER A 37 -17.20 -8.47 18.26
C SER A 37 -16.68 -9.31 17.10
N GLY A 38 -15.42 -9.78 17.15
CA GLY A 38 -14.75 -10.50 16.07
C GLY A 38 -14.53 -9.69 14.78
N ALA A 39 -14.97 -8.44 14.72
CA ALA A 39 -14.86 -7.57 13.55
C ALA A 39 -13.49 -6.88 13.51
N LEU A 40 -12.80 -6.99 12.37
CA LEU A 40 -11.55 -6.23 12.14
C LEU A 40 -11.91 -4.86 11.56
N CYS A 41 -11.25 -3.81 12.03
CA CYS A 41 -11.41 -2.46 11.51
C CYS A 41 -10.05 -2.01 10.97
N LEU A 42 -9.91 -2.09 9.65
CA LEU A 42 -8.62 -2.11 8.98
C LEU A 42 -8.32 -0.78 8.28
N SER A 43 -7.06 -0.39 8.32
CA SER A 43 -6.51 0.64 7.42
C SER A 43 -5.20 0.15 6.81
N VAL A 44 -4.85 0.73 5.66
CA VAL A 44 -3.57 0.52 5.00
C VAL A 44 -2.81 1.82 5.00
N GLU A 45 -1.62 1.79 5.60
CA GLU A 45 -0.66 2.88 5.50
C GLU A 45 0.36 2.52 4.40
N ALA A 46 0.67 3.49 3.56
CA ALA A 46 1.68 3.39 2.52
C ALA A 46 2.76 4.45 2.75
N GLN A 47 4.02 4.02 2.74
CA GLN A 47 5.19 4.89 2.79
C GLN A 47 5.99 4.73 1.50
N LEU A 48 6.27 5.85 0.83
CA LEU A 48 7.22 5.86 -0.28
C LEU A 48 8.65 5.81 0.29
N VAL A 49 9.48 4.93 -0.28
CA VAL A 49 10.87 4.72 0.11
C VAL A 49 11.75 4.77 -1.13
N ILE A 50 12.81 5.57 -1.11
CA ILE A 50 13.77 5.68 -2.22
C ILE A 50 15.18 5.44 -1.66
N GLY A 51 15.92 4.50 -2.24
CA GLY A 51 17.26 4.14 -1.75
C GLY A 51 17.28 3.69 -0.28
N GLY A 52 16.20 3.05 0.18
CA GLY A 52 16.04 2.62 1.57
C GLY A 52 15.63 3.70 2.56
N LYS A 53 15.42 4.95 2.13
CA LYS A 53 15.00 6.06 2.99
C LYS A 53 13.54 6.47 2.73
N PRO A 54 12.73 6.70 3.77
CA PRO A 54 11.39 7.26 3.62
C PRO A 54 11.43 8.63 2.93
N VAL A 55 10.49 8.86 2.03
CA VAL A 55 10.31 10.14 1.34
C VAL A 55 8.93 10.69 1.65
N GLY A 56 8.88 11.88 2.24
CA GLY A 56 7.65 12.52 2.67
C GLY A 56 6.93 11.76 3.79
N LEU A 57 5.72 12.22 4.10
CA LEU A 57 4.85 11.58 5.09
C LEU A 57 4.18 10.32 4.52
N PRO A 58 3.88 9.33 5.38
CA PRO A 58 3.05 8.20 4.97
C PRO A 58 1.63 8.67 4.66
N SER A 59 0.97 7.98 3.72
CA SER A 59 -0.42 8.20 3.36
C SER A 59 -1.25 6.99 3.78
N SER A 60 -2.43 7.20 4.36
CA SER A 60 -3.26 6.13 4.92
C SER A 60 -4.68 6.14 4.36
N THR A 61 -5.22 4.95 4.14
CA THR A 61 -6.64 4.79 3.83
C THR A 61 -7.49 5.04 5.08
N PRO A 62 -8.78 5.36 4.93
CA PRO A 62 -9.71 5.37 6.05
C PRO A 62 -9.83 3.98 6.68
N LEU A 63 -10.31 3.96 7.92
CA LEU A 63 -10.64 2.71 8.62
C LEU A 63 -11.94 2.13 8.04
N VAL A 64 -11.91 0.87 7.64
CA VAL A 64 -13.06 0.14 7.09
C VAL A 64 -13.29 -1.17 7.84
N GLY A 65 -14.54 -1.60 7.93
CA GLY A 65 -14.87 -2.92 8.47
C GLY A 65 -14.47 -4.02 7.49
N ALA A 66 -13.93 -5.13 8.00
CA ALA A 66 -13.72 -6.33 7.22
C ALA A 66 -14.99 -7.20 7.20
N GLU A 67 -15.45 -7.58 6.01
CA GLU A 67 -16.58 -8.47 5.80
C GLU A 67 -16.15 -9.71 5.01
N LYS A 68 -16.62 -10.89 5.40
CA LYS A 68 -16.47 -12.14 4.63
C LYS A 68 -15.07 -12.34 4.02
N ASP A 69 -14.03 -12.14 4.83
CA ASP A 69 -12.63 -12.34 4.46
C ASP A 69 -11.96 -11.21 3.64
N LEU A 70 -12.65 -10.10 3.47
CA LEU A 70 -12.25 -9.01 2.59
C LEU A 70 -12.42 -7.65 3.26
N ALA A 71 -11.57 -6.70 2.90
CA ALA A 71 -11.81 -5.28 3.15
C ALA A 71 -11.51 -4.49 1.87
N ASP A 72 -12.43 -3.60 1.48
CA ASP A 72 -12.33 -2.76 0.29
C ASP A 72 -12.22 -1.29 0.71
N TRP A 73 -11.28 -0.57 0.09
CA TRP A 73 -11.11 0.86 0.25
C TRP A 73 -11.37 1.58 -1.07
N SER A 74 -10.85 1.03 -2.16
CA SER A 74 -10.90 1.67 -3.48
C SER A 74 -10.35 3.12 -3.50
N GLU A 75 -9.38 3.39 -2.61
CA GLU A 75 -8.92 4.72 -2.21
C GLU A 75 -7.59 5.11 -2.88
N TRP A 76 -7.43 6.39 -3.23
CA TRP A 76 -6.19 6.92 -3.80
C TRP A 76 -5.29 7.53 -2.73
N LEU A 77 -4.13 6.92 -2.52
CA LEU A 77 -3.07 7.50 -1.72
C LEU A 77 -2.16 8.34 -2.62
N THR A 78 -1.87 9.56 -2.18
CA THR A 78 -1.04 10.53 -2.90
C THR A 78 0.17 10.87 -2.06
N PHE A 79 1.35 10.89 -2.69
CA PHE A 79 2.61 11.22 -2.03
C PHE A 79 3.10 12.60 -2.47
N ASP A 80 3.79 13.29 -1.56
CA ASP A 80 4.43 14.58 -1.82
C ASP A 80 5.75 14.40 -2.58
N THR A 81 5.65 13.78 -3.76
CA THR A 81 6.76 13.48 -4.66
C THR A 81 6.21 13.26 -6.06
N THR A 82 7.01 13.63 -7.07
CA THR A 82 6.64 13.49 -8.48
C THR A 82 7.21 12.21 -9.08
N ILE A 83 6.62 11.74 -10.18
CA ILE A 83 7.16 10.60 -10.92
C ILE A 83 8.59 10.87 -11.40
N ALA A 84 8.91 12.13 -11.71
CA ALA A 84 10.25 12.57 -12.10
C ALA A 84 11.33 12.40 -11.03
N SER A 85 10.99 12.46 -9.75
CA SER A 85 11.96 12.27 -8.66
C SER A 85 12.18 10.81 -8.27
N LEU A 86 11.45 9.87 -8.90
CA LEU A 86 11.60 8.45 -8.63
C LEU A 86 12.88 7.88 -9.24
N SER A 87 13.64 7.13 -8.45
CA SER A 87 14.77 6.32 -8.91
C SER A 87 14.38 4.84 -9.05
N PRO A 88 15.15 4.01 -9.78
CA PRO A 88 14.87 2.58 -9.94
C PRO A 88 14.77 1.79 -8.62
N SER A 89 15.33 2.32 -7.52
CA SER A 89 15.24 1.71 -6.20
C SER A 89 13.97 2.09 -5.43
N ALA A 90 13.06 2.85 -6.03
CA ALA A 90 11.83 3.29 -5.38
C ALA A 90 10.88 2.12 -5.06
N GLU A 91 10.41 2.08 -3.82
CA GLU A 91 9.48 1.10 -3.29
C GLU A 91 8.33 1.79 -2.57
N ILE A 92 7.17 1.16 -2.57
CA ILE A 92 6.09 1.47 -1.63
C ILE A 92 6.06 0.39 -0.58
N HIS A 93 6.19 0.80 0.68
CA HIS A 93 6.06 -0.07 1.84
C HIS A 93 4.63 0.07 2.36
N LEU A 94 3.91 -1.05 2.38
CA LEU A 94 2.52 -1.12 2.82
C LEU A 94 2.47 -1.76 4.20
N VAL A 95 1.63 -1.21 5.06
CA VAL A 95 1.39 -1.70 6.41
C VAL A 95 -0.11 -1.81 6.64
N LEU A 96 -0.57 -3.04 6.90
CA LEU A 96 -1.96 -3.30 7.29
C LEU A 96 -2.09 -3.12 8.80
N LYS A 97 -2.96 -2.22 9.24
CA LYS A 97 -3.21 -1.91 10.65
C LYS A 97 -4.63 -2.29 11.02
N ASP A 98 -4.83 -2.60 12.30
CA ASP A 98 -6.15 -2.76 12.91
C ASP A 98 -6.34 -1.66 13.96
N ARG A 99 -7.58 -1.24 14.18
CA ARG A 99 -7.95 -0.19 15.13
C ARG A 99 -7.88 -0.64 16.59
N ILE A 100 -7.58 -1.91 16.88
CA ILE A 100 -7.55 -2.43 18.25
C ILE A 100 -6.49 -1.65 19.07
N LYS A 101 -6.97 -0.80 19.99
CA LYS A 101 -6.17 0.15 20.78
C LYS A 101 -5.01 -0.48 21.57
N SER A 102 -5.08 -1.77 21.88
CA SER A 102 -4.04 -2.48 22.62
C SER A 102 -2.85 -2.90 21.74
N ARG A 103 -2.96 -2.81 20.41
CA ARG A 103 -1.96 -3.33 19.49
C ARG A 103 -1.08 -2.22 18.93
N LYS A 104 0.21 -2.25 19.29
CA LYS A 104 1.24 -1.35 18.76
C LYS A 104 1.83 -1.81 17.42
N GLU A 105 1.80 -3.12 17.16
CA GLU A 105 2.36 -3.72 15.94
C GLU A 105 1.32 -3.84 14.82
N PRO A 106 1.72 -3.70 13.55
CA PRO A 106 0.80 -3.92 12.43
C PRO A 106 0.43 -5.39 12.28
N LEU A 107 -0.66 -5.65 11.57
CA LEU A 107 -1.10 -7.01 11.25
C LEU A 107 -0.19 -7.68 10.24
N ALA A 108 0.25 -6.93 9.23
CA ALA A 108 1.10 -7.42 8.16
C ALA A 108 1.76 -6.27 7.38
N ARG A 109 2.79 -6.61 6.62
CA ARG A 109 3.58 -5.68 5.81
C ARG A 109 3.79 -6.22 4.39
N ALA A 110 3.86 -5.35 3.40
CA ALA A 110 4.31 -5.69 2.05
C ALA A 110 5.24 -4.61 1.50
N LYS A 111 6.04 -4.98 0.51
CA LYS A 111 6.88 -4.04 -0.25
C LYS A 111 6.59 -4.23 -1.73
N LEU A 112 6.44 -3.12 -2.44
CA LEU A 112 6.20 -3.09 -3.87
C LEU A 112 7.26 -2.22 -4.55
N ARG A 113 8.15 -2.83 -5.33
CA ARG A 113 9.07 -2.10 -6.20
C ARG A 113 8.27 -1.42 -7.31
N LEU A 114 8.48 -0.11 -7.48
CA LEU A 114 7.80 0.68 -8.49
C LEU A 114 8.36 0.45 -9.89
N PHE A 115 9.62 0.05 -10.01
CA PHE A 115 10.24 -0.28 -11.28
C PHE A 115 10.35 -1.81 -11.46
N ASP A 116 10.27 -2.26 -12.72
CA ASP A 116 10.61 -3.63 -13.10
C ASP A 116 12.14 -3.80 -13.27
N GLU A 117 12.58 -5.02 -13.54
CA GLU A 117 14.01 -5.35 -13.73
C GLU A 117 14.64 -4.64 -14.92
N LYS A 118 13.82 -4.15 -15.86
CA LYS A 118 14.25 -3.38 -17.03
C LYS A 118 14.24 -1.88 -16.76
N GLY A 119 14.01 -1.46 -15.52
CA GLY A 119 13.97 -0.05 -15.12
C GLY A 119 12.72 0.69 -15.60
N ARG A 120 11.64 -0.01 -15.94
CA ARG A 120 10.37 0.61 -16.37
C ARG A 120 9.44 0.79 -15.18
N LEU A 121 8.81 1.95 -15.08
CA LEU A 121 7.78 2.19 -14.07
C LEU A 121 6.60 1.24 -14.29
N LYS A 122 6.26 0.45 -13.27
CA LYS A 122 5.14 -0.48 -13.31
C LYS A 122 3.83 0.30 -13.34
N GLN A 123 2.97 -0.09 -14.28
CA GLN A 123 1.64 0.47 -14.44
C GLN A 123 0.56 -0.61 -14.27
N GLY A 124 -0.66 -0.15 -14.00
CA GLY A 124 -1.84 -1.00 -13.82
C GLY A 124 -1.90 -1.71 -12.47
N SER A 125 -2.89 -2.59 -12.33
CA SER A 125 -3.15 -3.33 -11.08
C SER A 125 -2.01 -4.28 -10.74
N LYS A 126 -1.64 -4.33 -9.46
CA LYS A 126 -0.65 -5.26 -8.90
C LYS A 126 -1.22 -5.91 -7.65
N VAL A 127 -0.93 -7.20 -7.47
CA VAL A 127 -1.24 -7.95 -6.25
C VAL A 127 0.04 -8.10 -5.45
N CYS A 128 -0.03 -7.81 -4.15
CA CYS A 128 1.08 -8.03 -3.23
C CYS A 128 0.65 -8.93 -2.08
N VAL A 129 1.53 -9.85 -1.68
CA VAL A 129 1.28 -10.74 -0.55
C VAL A 129 1.78 -10.08 0.72
N LEU A 130 0.87 -9.78 1.65
CA LEU A 130 1.25 -9.25 2.96
C LEU A 130 1.85 -10.37 3.82
N LYS A 131 2.98 -10.07 4.47
CA LYS A 131 3.72 -10.93 5.40
C LYS A 131 3.47 -10.49 6.84
N CYS A 132 3.22 -11.44 7.73
CA CYS A 132 3.00 -11.20 9.16
C CYS A 132 4.32 -11.21 9.90
#